data_AF-A0A7S1YLX3-F1
#
_entry.id   AF-A0A7S1YLX3-F1
#
_cell.length_a   1.000
_cell.length_b   1.000
_cell.length_c   1.000
_cell.angle_alpha   90.00
_cell.angle_beta   90.00
_cell.angle_gamma   90.00
#
_symmetry.space_group_name_H-M   'P 1'
#
loop_
_entity.id
_entity.type
_entity.pdbx_description
1 polymer ?
#
loop_
_entity_poly.entity_id
_entity_poly.type
_entity_poly.pdbx_seq_one_letter_code
_entity_poly.pdbx_strand_id
1 'polypeptide(L)'
;QILQDTYMDLALDPDNGIGIVVAGYMLETPSDAQADHLNKVCVTCNDAVNTALDRTSAPTMAPQFKDSDPGGAGEQQQPRSCNGSPASCDRRANEILYATMHNAMATLEDGFAAPNHNLSLEQGLRAGVRGLSIDSCICDGVVVFCHSWCLAGSRSPVTVLNHVLEFLDENPNEIVLVEIQINDGSFCGLWDVLRSQLAGANNHTYVHPGLNVEWPYISDLIDMNQRLILFQHGHEINNEGSDC
;
A
#
# COMPACT_ATOMS: atom_id res chain seq x y z
N GLN A 1 -4.13 -8.69 17.69
CA GLN A 1 -2.87 -8.01 18.05
C GLN A 1 -2.26 -7.49 16.77
N ILE A 2 -2.46 -6.20 16.51
CA ILE A 2 -1.95 -5.51 15.31
C ILE A 2 -0.57 -4.95 15.67
N LEU A 3 0.40 -5.08 14.76
CA LEU A 3 1.82 -4.81 15.02
C LEU A 3 2.10 -3.30 15.07
N GLN A 4 2.92 -2.84 16.03
CA GLN A 4 2.94 -1.44 16.49
C GLN A 4 4.05 -0.51 15.97
N ASP A 5 5.09 -0.93 15.23
CA ASP A 5 6.20 -0.01 14.90
C ASP A 5 6.82 -0.19 13.50
N THR A 6 6.60 0.78 12.61
CA THR A 6 7.23 0.89 11.27
C THR A 6 8.26 2.04 11.27
N TYR A 7 9.49 1.79 10.80
CA TYR A 7 10.44 2.86 10.43
C TYR A 7 10.40 3.09 8.92
N MET A 8 10.34 4.36 8.49
CA MET A 8 10.18 4.76 7.08
C MET A 8 11.34 5.67 6.65
N ASP A 9 12.05 5.29 5.57
CA ASP A 9 13.06 6.14 4.93
C ASP A 9 12.49 6.81 3.66
N LEU A 10 12.79 8.10 3.51
CA LEU A 10 12.17 9.01 2.53
C LEU A 10 13.05 9.15 1.28
N ALA A 11 12.48 8.92 0.09
CA ALA A 11 13.09 9.36 -1.17
C ALA A 11 12.08 10.25 -1.94
N LEU A 12 12.50 11.46 -2.31
CA LEU A 12 11.69 12.44 -3.03
C LEU A 12 12.04 12.43 -4.53
N ASP A 13 11.05 12.31 -5.42
CA ASP A 13 11.18 12.68 -6.84
C ASP A 13 10.71 14.15 -7.03
N PRO A 14 11.64 15.10 -7.26
CA PRO A 14 11.31 16.52 -7.37
C PRO A 14 10.59 16.92 -8.65
N ASP A 15 10.48 16.04 -9.66
CA ASP A 15 9.99 16.44 -10.98
C ASP A 15 8.54 16.02 -11.27
N ASN A 16 7.99 15.03 -10.54
CA ASN A 16 6.62 14.51 -10.76
C ASN A 16 5.67 14.72 -9.57
N GLY A 17 6.18 15.19 -8.42
CA GLY A 17 5.36 15.45 -7.24
C GLY A 17 4.78 14.19 -6.59
N ILE A 18 5.38 13.02 -6.81
CA ILE A 18 5.04 11.77 -6.13
C ILE A 18 6.11 11.51 -5.07
N GLY A 19 5.74 11.64 -3.79
CA GLY A 19 6.57 11.17 -2.68
C GLY A 19 6.43 9.65 -2.54
N ILE A 20 7.49 8.91 -2.87
CA ILE A 20 7.53 7.45 -2.70
C ILE A 20 8.26 7.13 -1.40
N VAL A 21 7.52 6.58 -0.44
CA VAL A 21 8.10 5.99 0.76
C VAL A 21 8.42 4.54 0.46
N VAL A 22 9.65 4.12 0.77
CA VAL A 22 10.04 2.71 0.71
C VAL A 22 9.85 2.15 2.11
N ALA A 23 8.76 1.43 2.33
CA ALA A 23 8.54 0.73 3.60
C ALA A 23 9.55 -0.43 3.70
N GLY A 24 10.57 -0.27 4.55
CA GLY A 24 11.60 -1.27 4.82
C GLY A 24 11.61 -1.66 6.29
N TYR A 25 11.10 -2.86 6.57
CA TYR A 25 11.18 -3.63 7.82
C TYR A 25 10.83 -2.97 9.17
N MET A 26 9.87 -3.63 9.84
CA MET A 26 9.46 -3.43 11.23
C MET A 26 10.41 -4.19 12.18
N LEU A 27 11.46 -3.58 12.72
CA LEU A 27 12.16 -4.07 13.92
C LEU A 27 12.83 -2.92 14.70
N GLU A 28 12.75 -2.98 16.03
CA GLU A 28 13.50 -2.12 16.95
C GLU A 28 15.02 -2.25 16.68
N THR A 29 15.64 -1.19 16.17
CA THR A 29 17.10 -0.95 16.06
C THR A 29 17.94 -2.06 15.40
N PRO A 30 18.51 -1.86 14.18
CA PRO A 30 19.27 -2.91 13.50
C PRO A 30 20.62 -3.18 14.18
N SER A 31 20.98 -4.46 14.27
CA SER A 31 22.37 -4.89 14.50
C SER A 31 23.18 -4.90 13.19
N ASP A 32 24.51 -4.82 13.27
CA ASP A 32 25.43 -4.70 12.11
C ASP A 32 25.26 -5.79 11.02
N ALA A 33 24.67 -6.95 11.36
CA ALA A 33 24.40 -8.02 10.40
C ALA A 33 23.19 -7.74 9.47
N GLN A 34 22.26 -6.87 9.89
CA GLN A 34 21.06 -6.50 9.13
C GLN A 34 21.33 -5.40 8.10
N ALA A 35 22.32 -4.54 8.37
CA ALA A 35 22.83 -3.54 7.41
C ALA A 35 23.41 -4.18 6.14
N ASP A 36 24.01 -5.37 6.25
CA ASP A 36 24.55 -6.11 5.10
C ASP A 36 23.44 -6.78 4.24
N HIS A 37 22.25 -6.98 4.81
CA HIS A 37 21.07 -7.47 4.07
C HIS A 37 20.34 -6.34 3.34
N LEU A 38 20.27 -5.16 3.97
CA LEU A 38 19.76 -3.92 3.37
C LEU A 38 20.58 -3.52 2.14
N ASN A 39 21.92 -3.60 2.19
CA ASN A 39 22.77 -3.34 1.02
C ASN A 39 22.51 -4.29 -0.16
N LYS A 40 22.08 -5.54 0.09
CA LYS A 40 21.76 -6.50 -0.99
C LYS A 40 20.38 -6.24 -1.62
N VAL A 41 19.41 -5.77 -0.83
CA VAL A 41 18.08 -5.37 -1.30
C VAL A 41 18.13 -4.01 -2.02
N CYS A 42 18.86 -3.04 -1.47
CA CYS A 42 19.01 -1.70 -2.03
C CYS A 42 19.78 -1.65 -3.35
N VAL A 43 20.63 -2.62 -3.69
CA VAL A 43 21.27 -2.67 -5.02
C VAL A 43 20.22 -2.90 -6.11
N THR A 44 19.26 -3.80 -5.90
CA THR A 44 18.13 -3.97 -6.83
C THR A 44 17.14 -2.79 -6.79
N CYS A 45 17.06 -2.06 -5.67
CA CYS A 45 16.29 -0.81 -5.59
C CYS A 45 16.93 0.31 -6.37
N ASN A 46 18.25 0.45 -6.30
CA ASN A 46 18.95 1.50 -7.03
C ASN A 46 18.75 1.26 -8.53
N ASP A 47 18.79 0.01 -9.00
CA ASP A 47 18.49 -0.31 -10.39
C ASP A 47 17.01 -0.04 -10.75
N ALA A 48 16.05 -0.41 -9.90
CA ALA A 48 14.62 -0.18 -10.15
C ALA A 48 14.22 1.31 -10.09
N VAL A 49 14.79 2.06 -9.14
CA VAL A 49 14.60 3.51 -8.98
C VAL A 49 15.32 4.26 -10.10
N ASN A 50 16.56 3.89 -10.45
CA ASN A 50 17.26 4.47 -11.60
C ASN A 50 16.57 4.14 -12.93
N THR A 51 15.94 2.97 -13.06
CA THR A 51 15.11 2.62 -14.23
C THR A 51 13.81 3.43 -14.27
N ALA A 52 13.18 3.68 -13.11
CA ALA A 52 11.98 4.51 -13.02
C ALA A 52 12.26 6.01 -13.24
N LEU A 53 13.47 6.48 -12.89
CA LEU A 53 13.92 7.86 -13.07
C LEU A 53 14.56 8.12 -14.46
N ASP A 54 14.96 7.08 -15.19
CA ASP A 54 15.45 7.19 -16.56
C ASP A 54 14.29 7.46 -17.54
N ARG A 55 14.07 8.74 -17.83
CA ARG A 55 13.04 9.22 -18.76
C ARG A 55 13.21 8.74 -20.21
N THR A 56 14.31 8.07 -20.55
CA THR A 56 14.52 7.47 -21.88
C THR A 56 14.09 6.00 -21.94
N SER A 57 13.88 5.39 -20.78
CA SER A 57 13.47 4.02 -20.59
C SER A 57 12.11 3.99 -19.90
N ALA A 58 11.04 4.35 -20.64
CA ALA A 58 9.69 4.11 -20.15
C ALA A 58 9.60 2.65 -19.64
N PRO A 59 9.11 2.40 -18.41
CA PRO A 59 8.99 1.05 -17.91
C PRO A 59 8.17 0.26 -18.93
N THR A 60 8.81 -0.70 -19.57
CA THR A 60 8.20 -1.53 -20.62
C THR A 60 7.15 -2.50 -20.03
N MET A 61 6.88 -2.37 -18.72
CA MET A 61 5.95 -3.17 -17.92
C MET A 61 4.93 -2.31 -17.16
N ALA A 62 4.51 -1.17 -17.70
CA ALA A 62 3.09 -0.83 -17.51
C ALA A 62 2.30 -1.97 -18.19
N PRO A 63 1.29 -2.59 -17.56
CA PRO A 63 0.49 -3.61 -18.23
C PRO A 63 -0.12 -2.98 -19.48
N GLN A 64 0.41 -3.34 -20.65
CA GLN A 64 -0.16 -2.92 -21.91
C GLN A 64 -1.49 -3.64 -22.07
N PHE A 65 -2.57 -2.89 -22.22
CA PHE A 65 -3.81 -3.43 -22.78
C PHE A 65 -3.46 -4.01 -24.15
N LYS A 66 -3.53 -5.34 -24.28
CA LYS A 66 -3.39 -5.99 -25.57
C LYS A 66 -4.60 -5.67 -26.42
N ASP A 67 -4.39 -4.91 -27.50
CA ASP A 67 -5.26 -5.01 -28.67
C ASP A 67 -5.25 -6.47 -29.14
N SER A 68 -6.45 -7.01 -29.37
CA SER A 68 -6.64 -8.41 -29.75
C SER A 68 -6.16 -8.65 -31.18
N ASP A 69 -5.06 -9.38 -31.36
CA ASP A 69 -4.62 -9.86 -32.69
C ASP A 69 -5.05 -11.32 -32.88
N PRO A 70 -5.67 -11.72 -34.01
CA PRO A 70 -6.13 -13.09 -34.23
C PRO A 70 -5.06 -13.88 -34.98
N GLY A 71 -4.37 -14.81 -34.31
CA GLY A 71 -3.48 -15.73 -35.00
C GLY A 71 -2.66 -16.61 -34.08
N GLY A 72 -3.06 -17.89 -33.96
CA GLY A 72 -2.45 -18.84 -33.05
C GLY A 72 -1.06 -19.35 -33.46
N ALA A 73 -0.21 -19.54 -32.44
CA ALA A 73 0.82 -20.57 -32.33
C ALA A 73 1.19 -20.70 -30.84
N GLY A 74 1.05 -21.91 -30.28
CA GLY A 74 1.49 -22.35 -28.94
C GLY A 74 1.73 -21.27 -27.88
N GLU A 75 0.67 -20.88 -27.16
CA GLU A 75 0.74 -19.91 -26.08
C GLU A 75 1.51 -20.52 -24.90
N GLN A 76 2.82 -20.24 -24.82
CA GLN A 76 3.53 -20.40 -23.55
C GLN A 76 2.83 -19.49 -22.56
N GLN A 77 2.12 -20.08 -21.59
CA GLN A 77 1.51 -19.33 -20.50
C GLN A 77 2.61 -18.48 -19.86
N GLN A 78 2.45 -17.15 -19.97
CA GLN A 78 3.36 -16.22 -19.32
C GLN A 78 3.45 -16.61 -17.84
N PRO A 79 4.66 -16.71 -17.26
CA PRO A 79 4.81 -17.05 -15.86
C PRO A 79 3.98 -16.06 -15.04
N ARG A 80 3.25 -16.58 -14.05
CA ARG A 80 2.42 -15.76 -13.18
C ARG A 80 3.25 -14.61 -12.63
N SER A 81 2.70 -13.42 -12.75
CA SER A 81 3.28 -12.22 -12.17
C SER A 81 2.53 -11.88 -10.89
N CYS A 82 3.22 -11.45 -9.84
CA CYS A 82 2.63 -10.99 -8.59
C CYS A 82 3.12 -9.58 -8.31
N ASN A 83 2.22 -8.62 -8.07
CA ASN A 83 2.60 -7.20 -8.01
C ASN A 83 3.46 -6.75 -9.20
N GLY A 84 3.09 -7.16 -10.41
CA GLY A 84 3.81 -6.82 -11.64
C GLY A 84 5.15 -7.54 -11.90
N SER A 85 5.63 -8.42 -11.00
CA SER A 85 6.85 -9.23 -11.24
C SER A 85 6.69 -10.72 -10.90
N PRO A 86 7.13 -11.66 -11.76
CA PRO A 86 7.18 -13.09 -11.40
C PRO A 86 8.08 -13.39 -10.21
N ALA A 87 9.16 -12.62 -10.03
CA ALA A 87 10.11 -12.83 -8.94
C ALA A 87 9.51 -12.50 -7.56
N SER A 88 8.46 -11.68 -7.52
CA SER A 88 7.76 -11.34 -6.28
C SER A 88 6.90 -12.48 -5.74
N CYS A 89 6.44 -13.39 -6.61
CA CYS A 89 5.58 -14.50 -6.21
C CYS A 89 6.24 -15.41 -5.16
N ASP A 90 7.55 -15.67 -5.33
CA ASP A 90 8.35 -16.52 -4.45
C ASP A 90 9.03 -15.74 -3.30
N ARG A 91 8.51 -14.56 -2.95
CA ARG A 91 8.96 -13.76 -1.81
C ARG A 91 7.87 -13.69 -0.76
N ARG A 92 8.28 -13.63 0.50
CA ARG A 92 7.33 -13.35 1.59
C ARG A 92 6.89 -11.90 1.52
N ALA A 93 5.69 -11.61 2.03
CA ALA A 93 5.15 -10.26 2.01
C ALA A 93 6.04 -9.24 2.73
N ASN A 94 6.79 -9.66 3.74
CA ASN A 94 7.78 -8.80 4.41
C ASN A 94 9.15 -8.78 3.72
N GLU A 95 9.40 -9.55 2.66
CA GLU A 95 10.68 -9.63 1.95
C GLU A 95 10.72 -8.84 0.64
N ILE A 96 9.66 -8.10 0.33
CA ILE A 96 9.60 -7.20 -0.83
C ILE A 96 9.40 -5.75 -0.38
N LEU A 97 9.69 -4.83 -1.29
CA LEU A 97 9.46 -3.42 -1.08
C LEU A 97 8.18 -2.97 -1.77
N TYR A 98 7.43 -2.13 -1.08
CA TYR A 98 6.22 -1.53 -1.60
C TYR A 98 6.49 -0.04 -1.84
N ALA A 99 6.44 0.38 -3.11
CA ALA A 99 6.36 1.80 -3.42
C ALA A 99 5.09 2.35 -2.77
N THR A 100 5.24 3.33 -1.87
CA THR A 100 4.17 3.81 -1.00
C THR A 100 3.89 5.28 -1.21
N MET A 101 2.62 5.66 -1.40
CA MET A 101 2.20 7.05 -1.41
C MET A 101 2.01 7.57 0.02
N HIS A 102 2.80 8.56 0.43
CA HIS A 102 2.65 9.25 1.72
C HIS A 102 1.42 10.17 1.69
N ASN A 103 0.53 10.08 2.67
CA ASN A 103 -0.74 10.83 2.71
C ASN A 103 -1.53 10.67 1.40
N ALA A 104 -1.73 9.42 0.97
CA ALA A 104 -2.27 9.10 -0.35
C ALA A 104 -3.65 9.72 -0.63
N MET A 105 -4.45 9.98 0.42
CA MET A 105 -5.77 10.61 0.29
C MET A 105 -5.71 12.10 -0.07
N ALA A 106 -4.60 12.77 0.21
CA ALA A 106 -4.48 14.22 0.16
C ALA A 106 -4.00 14.65 -1.23
N THR A 107 -4.95 14.78 -2.15
CA THR A 107 -4.64 15.07 -3.56
C THR A 107 -5.30 16.35 -4.05
N LEU A 108 -4.69 16.97 -5.07
CA LEU A 108 -5.24 18.16 -5.71
C LEU A 108 -6.56 17.85 -6.42
N GLU A 109 -6.66 16.70 -7.10
CA GLU A 109 -7.89 16.23 -7.76
C GLU A 109 -9.04 15.99 -6.77
N ASP A 110 -8.71 15.54 -5.56
CA ASP A 110 -9.68 15.36 -4.46
C ASP A 110 -9.98 16.66 -3.70
N GLY A 111 -9.42 17.80 -4.13
CA GLY A 111 -9.73 19.13 -3.61
C GLY A 111 -9.07 19.48 -2.27
N PHE A 112 -7.99 18.80 -1.89
CA PHE A 112 -7.24 19.15 -0.68
C PHE A 112 -6.56 20.52 -0.84
N ALA A 113 -6.60 21.33 0.22
CA ALA A 113 -5.99 22.67 0.24
C ALA A 113 -4.46 22.62 0.37
N ALA A 114 -3.92 21.54 0.94
CA ALA A 114 -2.50 21.26 1.06
C ALA A 114 -2.22 19.83 0.58
N PRO A 115 -2.34 19.56 -0.74
CA PRO A 115 -2.23 18.21 -1.27
C PRO A 115 -0.77 17.73 -1.26
N ASN A 116 -0.56 16.44 -1.03
CA ASN A 116 0.71 15.75 -1.19
C ASN A 116 0.95 15.30 -2.63
N HIS A 117 -0.12 14.98 -3.36
CA HIS A 117 -0.05 14.46 -4.72
C HIS A 117 -0.97 15.27 -5.64
N ASN A 118 -0.62 15.39 -6.90
CA ASN A 118 -1.52 16.01 -7.88
C ASN A 118 -2.64 15.05 -8.28
N LEU A 119 -2.31 13.76 -8.47
CA LEU A 119 -3.22 12.73 -8.94
C LEU A 119 -3.81 11.93 -7.79
N SER A 120 -5.01 11.39 -7.99
CA SER A 120 -5.70 10.56 -7.01
C SER A 120 -4.92 9.27 -6.65
N LEU A 121 -5.17 8.72 -5.45
CA LEU A 121 -4.58 7.44 -5.04
C LEU A 121 -4.95 6.29 -5.97
N GLU A 122 -6.15 6.31 -6.55
CA GLU A 122 -6.61 5.31 -7.53
C GLU A 122 -5.75 5.34 -8.79
N GLN A 123 -5.33 6.54 -9.23
CA GLN A 123 -4.37 6.67 -10.32
C GLN A 123 -2.99 6.15 -9.91
N GLY A 124 -2.56 6.38 -8.67
CA GLY A 124 -1.34 5.80 -8.12
C GLY A 124 -1.34 4.27 -8.15
N LEU A 125 -2.44 3.64 -7.73
CA LEU A 125 -2.62 2.19 -7.81
C LEU A 125 -2.53 1.70 -9.27
N ARG A 126 -3.18 2.37 -10.22
CA ARG A 126 -3.07 2.06 -11.65
C ARG A 126 -1.66 2.24 -12.20
N ALA A 127 -0.88 3.17 -11.65
CA ALA A 127 0.50 3.44 -12.04
C ALA A 127 1.52 2.45 -11.44
N GLY A 128 1.11 1.57 -10.52
CA GLY A 128 1.97 0.53 -9.95
C GLY A 128 2.33 0.70 -8.47
N VAL A 129 1.81 1.73 -7.80
CA VAL A 129 1.94 1.88 -6.34
C VAL A 129 1.18 0.74 -5.65
N ARG A 130 1.79 0.12 -4.63
CA ARG A 130 1.17 -0.97 -3.85
C ARG A 130 1.20 -0.75 -2.35
N GLY A 131 1.78 0.38 -1.90
CA GLY A 131 1.66 0.87 -0.55
C GLY A 131 0.86 2.18 -0.52
N LEU A 132 -0.01 2.34 0.46
CA LEU A 132 -0.71 3.59 0.74
C LEU A 132 -0.49 3.94 2.21
N SER A 133 -0.05 5.15 2.50
CA SER A 133 -0.04 5.70 3.86
C SER A 133 -1.20 6.69 3.97
N ILE A 134 -2.08 6.46 4.94
CA ILE A 134 -3.35 7.19 5.07
C ILE A 134 -3.61 7.65 6.50
N ASP A 135 -3.80 8.95 6.69
CA ASP A 135 -4.27 9.51 7.96
C ASP A 135 -5.79 9.38 8.11
N SER A 136 -6.23 8.99 9.30
CA SER A 136 -7.62 9.07 9.74
C SER A 136 -7.78 10.08 10.88
N CYS A 137 -8.93 10.73 10.94
CA CYS A 137 -9.29 11.70 11.97
C CYS A 137 -10.81 11.76 12.16
N ILE A 138 -11.26 12.58 13.12
CA ILE A 138 -12.69 12.85 13.35
C ILE A 138 -13.03 14.28 12.92
N CYS A 139 -13.93 14.40 11.95
CA CYS A 139 -14.45 15.68 11.45
C CYS A 139 -15.95 15.75 11.67
N ASP A 140 -16.40 16.77 12.41
CA ASP A 140 -17.81 16.95 12.79
C ASP A 140 -18.45 15.68 13.41
N GLY A 141 -17.64 14.93 14.17
CA GLY A 141 -18.07 13.68 14.82
C GLY A 141 -18.09 12.45 13.91
N VAL A 142 -17.59 12.54 12.68
CA VAL A 142 -17.53 11.44 11.71
C VAL A 142 -16.08 11.08 11.41
N VAL A 143 -15.77 9.78 11.35
CA VAL A 143 -14.46 9.31 10.92
C VAL A 143 -14.26 9.57 9.43
N VAL A 144 -13.17 10.24 9.09
CA VAL A 144 -12.75 10.53 7.72
C VAL A 144 -11.27 10.26 7.52
N PHE A 145 -10.84 10.17 6.27
CA PHE A 145 -9.44 10.33 5.91
C PHE A 145 -9.16 11.80 5.64
N CYS A 146 -8.13 12.38 6.25
CA CYS A 146 -7.83 13.82 6.16
C CYS A 146 -6.33 14.08 6.09
N HIS A 147 -5.92 15.35 6.03
CA HIS A 147 -4.51 15.74 6.04
C HIS A 147 -4.22 16.58 7.28
N SER A 148 -3.91 15.90 8.40
CA SER A 148 -3.69 16.46 9.74
C SER A 148 -4.88 17.21 10.41
N TRP A 149 -5.79 17.84 9.65
CA TRP A 149 -7.01 18.46 10.17
C TRP A 149 -8.09 18.57 9.08
N CYS A 150 -9.36 18.68 9.49
CA CYS A 150 -10.53 18.62 8.60
C CYS A 150 -10.57 19.69 7.50
N LEU A 151 -10.17 20.92 7.81
CA LEU A 151 -10.17 22.04 6.86
C LEU A 151 -9.16 21.89 5.71
N ALA A 152 -8.20 20.97 5.82
CA ALA A 152 -7.25 20.69 4.74
C ALA A 152 -7.88 19.88 3.60
N GLY A 153 -9.05 19.27 3.84
CA GLY A 153 -9.70 18.33 2.93
C GLY A 153 -9.99 17.02 3.64
N SER A 154 -10.99 16.28 3.13
CA SER A 154 -11.35 14.98 3.67
C SER A 154 -11.91 14.06 2.59
N ARG A 155 -11.66 12.76 2.73
CA ARG A 155 -12.30 11.71 1.94
C ARG A 155 -13.03 10.72 2.84
N SER A 156 -14.11 10.14 2.31
CA SER A 156 -14.86 9.08 3.00
C SER A 156 -14.02 7.80 3.08
N PRO A 157 -13.83 7.20 4.28
CA PRO A 157 -13.12 5.94 4.43
C PRO A 157 -13.81 4.81 3.68
N VAL A 158 -15.15 4.79 3.68
CA VAL A 158 -15.95 3.82 2.92
C VAL A 158 -15.64 3.93 1.44
N THR A 159 -15.64 5.13 0.88
CA THR A 159 -15.39 5.34 -0.55
C THR A 159 -13.97 4.93 -0.94
N VAL A 160 -12.97 5.42 -0.20
CA VAL A 160 -11.55 5.15 -0.50
C VAL A 160 -11.24 3.66 -0.41
N LEU A 161 -11.64 3.01 0.69
CA LEU A 161 -11.36 1.58 0.88
C LEU A 161 -12.16 0.72 -0.11
N ASN A 162 -13.38 1.10 -0.49
CA ASN A 162 -14.12 0.41 -1.53
C ASN A 162 -13.40 0.47 -2.88
N HIS A 163 -12.82 1.62 -3.27
CA HIS A 163 -12.01 1.70 -4.50
C HIS A 163 -10.75 0.84 -4.42
N VAL A 164 -10.14 0.67 -3.24
CA VAL A 164 -9.02 -0.25 -3.06
C VAL A 164 -9.47 -1.71 -3.26
N LEU A 165 -10.64 -2.09 -2.72
CA LEU A 165 -11.21 -3.42 -2.92
C LEU A 165 -11.57 -3.68 -4.39
N GLU A 166 -12.19 -2.71 -5.06
CA GLU A 166 -12.48 -2.77 -6.50
C GLU A 166 -11.19 -2.93 -7.32
N PHE A 167 -10.14 -2.20 -6.98
CA PHE A 167 -8.83 -2.37 -7.60
C PHE A 167 -8.30 -3.81 -7.41
N LEU A 168 -8.42 -4.39 -6.21
CA LEU A 168 -8.01 -5.76 -5.97
C LEU A 168 -8.86 -6.75 -6.78
N ASP A 169 -10.18 -6.55 -6.89
CA ASP A 169 -11.07 -7.40 -7.68
C ASP A 169 -10.74 -7.35 -9.18
N GLU A 170 -10.44 -6.16 -9.71
CA GLU A 170 -10.05 -5.98 -11.10
C GLU A 170 -8.64 -6.52 -11.40
N ASN A 171 -7.79 -6.63 -10.38
CA ASN A 171 -6.38 -7.00 -10.52
C ASN A 171 -6.04 -8.19 -9.61
N PRO A 172 -6.38 -9.43 -10.02
CA PRO A 172 -6.35 -10.59 -9.14
C PRO A 172 -4.95 -11.00 -8.65
N ASN A 173 -3.89 -10.53 -9.31
CA ASN A 173 -2.51 -10.85 -8.94
C ASN A 173 -1.83 -9.75 -8.09
N GLU A 174 -2.60 -8.77 -7.64
CA GLU A 174 -2.09 -7.63 -6.90
C GLU A 174 -2.44 -7.73 -5.41
N ILE A 175 -1.53 -7.25 -4.58
CA ILE A 175 -1.67 -7.06 -3.13
C ILE A 175 -1.40 -5.60 -2.82
N VAL A 176 -2.23 -5.01 -1.97
CA VAL A 176 -2.10 -3.63 -1.49
C VAL A 176 -1.82 -3.63 0.02
N LEU A 177 -0.78 -2.91 0.42
CA LEU A 177 -0.48 -2.58 1.80
C LEU A 177 -1.05 -1.19 2.09
N VAL A 178 -1.85 -1.06 3.14
CA VAL A 178 -2.33 0.22 3.64
C VAL A 178 -1.85 0.38 5.08
N GLU A 179 -1.03 1.39 5.28
CA GLU A 179 -0.63 1.88 6.59
C GLU A 179 -1.56 3.04 6.95
N ILE A 180 -2.10 3.02 8.16
CA ILE A 180 -3.05 4.03 8.63
C ILE A 180 -2.55 4.73 9.89
N GLN A 181 -2.31 6.03 9.79
CA GLN A 181 -2.11 6.87 10.97
C GLN A 181 -3.45 7.18 11.63
N ILE A 182 -3.61 6.76 12.88
CA ILE A 182 -4.79 7.00 13.72
C ILE A 182 -4.62 8.31 14.49
N ASN A 183 -5.55 9.25 14.27
CA ASN A 183 -5.63 10.51 15.00
C ASN A 183 -7.05 10.73 15.57
N ASP A 184 -7.16 11.60 16.58
CA ASP A 184 -8.43 12.07 17.16
C ASP A 184 -9.41 10.97 17.60
N GLY A 185 -8.93 9.81 18.04
CA GLY A 185 -9.77 8.69 18.47
C GLY A 185 -10.49 7.98 17.33
N SER A 186 -10.05 8.15 16.07
CA SER A 186 -10.73 7.61 14.88
C SER A 186 -10.78 6.08 14.80
N PHE A 187 -10.01 5.37 15.63
CA PHE A 187 -9.78 3.93 15.51
C PHE A 187 -11.08 3.11 15.47
N CYS A 188 -11.95 3.22 16.48
CA CYS A 188 -13.16 2.38 16.52
C CYS A 188 -14.10 2.67 15.35
N GLY A 189 -14.25 3.94 14.94
CA GLY A 189 -15.13 4.26 13.81
C GLY A 189 -14.56 3.79 12.47
N LEU A 190 -13.24 3.85 12.28
CA LEU A 190 -12.59 3.27 11.10
C LEU A 190 -12.73 1.74 11.09
N TRP A 191 -12.59 1.14 12.26
CA TRP A 191 -12.71 -0.28 12.44
C TRP A 191 -14.15 -0.79 12.19
N ASP A 192 -15.16 -0.02 12.60
CA ASP A 192 -16.57 -0.25 12.24
C ASP A 192 -16.79 -0.13 10.72
N VAL A 193 -16.19 0.85 10.04
CA VAL A 193 -16.23 0.95 8.58
C VAL A 193 -15.73 -0.35 7.92
N LEU A 194 -14.55 -0.84 8.34
CA LEU A 194 -13.95 -2.06 7.82
C LEU A 194 -14.83 -3.30 8.03
N ARG A 195 -15.39 -3.47 9.23
CA ARG A 195 -16.17 -4.67 9.57
C ARG A 195 -17.62 -4.64 9.06
N SER A 196 -18.26 -3.47 9.04
CA SER A 196 -19.71 -3.37 8.84
C SER A 196 -20.15 -2.64 7.58
N GLN A 197 -19.29 -1.82 6.97
CA GLN A 197 -19.69 -0.96 5.84
C GLN A 197 -19.04 -1.37 4.51
N LEU A 198 -17.99 -2.19 4.56
CA LEU A 198 -17.27 -2.65 3.37
C LEU A 198 -17.54 -4.14 3.11
N ALA A 199 -18.47 -4.41 2.18
CA ALA A 199 -18.72 -5.77 1.73
C ALA A 199 -17.45 -6.38 1.12
N GLY A 200 -17.14 -7.62 1.45
CA GLY A 200 -15.95 -8.31 0.93
C GLY A 200 -14.63 -7.93 1.60
N ALA A 201 -14.54 -6.85 2.39
CA ALA A 201 -13.30 -6.45 3.06
C ALA A 201 -12.67 -7.59 3.89
N ASN A 202 -13.48 -8.35 4.62
CA ASN A 202 -13.02 -9.50 5.40
C ASN A 202 -12.40 -10.62 4.55
N ASN A 203 -12.86 -10.78 3.30
CA ASN A 203 -12.32 -11.79 2.39
C ASN A 203 -10.99 -11.35 1.78
N HIS A 204 -10.81 -10.03 1.59
CA HIS A 204 -9.56 -9.47 1.09
C HIS A 204 -8.52 -9.24 2.18
N THR A 205 -8.91 -9.07 3.44
CA THR A 205 -7.98 -8.66 4.48
C THR A 205 -7.19 -9.85 5.01
N TYR A 206 -5.86 -9.73 4.97
CA TYR A 206 -4.97 -10.63 5.68
C TYR A 206 -4.76 -10.13 7.11
N VAL A 207 -5.07 -10.99 8.09
CA VAL A 207 -4.82 -10.74 9.51
C VAL A 207 -3.64 -11.58 9.94
N HIS A 208 -2.50 -10.93 10.18
CA HIS A 208 -1.30 -11.61 10.65
C HIS A 208 -1.53 -12.19 12.06
N PRO A 209 -1.27 -13.49 12.31
CA PRO A 209 -1.65 -14.16 13.56
C PRO A 209 -0.80 -13.77 14.78
N GLY A 210 0.36 -13.14 14.59
CA GLY A 210 1.16 -12.55 15.67
C GLY A 210 2.63 -12.38 15.30
N LEU A 211 3.40 -11.63 16.10
CA LEU A 211 4.79 -11.22 15.78
C LEU A 211 5.76 -12.37 15.46
N ASN A 212 5.55 -13.55 16.05
CA ASN A 212 6.46 -14.69 15.92
C ASN A 212 6.01 -15.69 14.84
N VAL A 213 5.01 -15.33 14.03
CA VAL A 213 4.58 -16.14 12.90
C VAL A 213 5.24 -15.64 11.63
N GLU A 214 5.65 -16.55 10.78
CA GLU A 214 6.30 -16.22 9.52
C GLU A 214 5.28 -15.66 8.53
N TRP A 215 5.67 -14.61 7.80
CA TRP A 215 4.81 -14.01 6.78
C TRP A 215 4.61 -14.98 5.59
N PRO A 216 3.39 -15.09 5.03
CA PRO A 216 3.15 -15.91 3.86
C PRO A 216 3.87 -15.39 2.61
N TYR A 217 4.03 -16.26 1.62
CA TYR A 217 4.44 -15.83 0.28
C TYR A 217 3.37 -14.94 -0.34
N ILE A 218 3.79 -14.03 -1.22
CA ILE A 218 2.87 -13.20 -2.00
C ILE A 218 1.91 -14.07 -2.82
N SER A 219 2.40 -15.18 -3.41
CA SER A 219 1.56 -16.13 -4.12
C SER A 219 0.43 -16.69 -3.25
N ASP A 220 0.75 -17.05 -2.01
CA ASP A 220 -0.21 -17.65 -1.07
C ASP A 220 -1.30 -16.66 -0.70
N LEU A 221 -0.91 -15.41 -0.39
CA LEU A 221 -1.87 -14.34 -0.09
C LEU A 221 -2.82 -14.10 -1.28
N ILE A 222 -2.30 -14.15 -2.51
CA ILE A 222 -3.13 -14.05 -3.70
C ILE A 222 -4.07 -15.24 -3.84
N ASP A 223 -3.57 -16.47 -3.69
CA ASP A 223 -4.37 -17.69 -3.84
C ASP A 223 -5.47 -17.81 -2.79
N MET A 224 -5.23 -17.28 -1.58
CA MET A 224 -6.24 -17.18 -0.51
C MET A 224 -7.18 -15.98 -0.68
N ASN A 225 -6.97 -15.14 -1.70
CA ASN A 225 -7.60 -13.83 -1.90
C ASN A 225 -7.41 -12.84 -0.73
N GLN A 226 -6.48 -13.09 0.20
CA GLN A 226 -6.16 -12.21 1.32
C GLN A 226 -5.10 -11.17 0.90
N ARG A 227 -5.50 -10.24 0.05
CA ARG A 227 -4.63 -9.33 -0.71
C ARG A 227 -4.62 -7.87 -0.22
N LEU A 228 -5.32 -7.58 0.87
CA LEU A 228 -5.27 -6.30 1.58
C LEU A 228 -4.55 -6.50 2.92
N ILE A 229 -3.41 -5.85 3.10
CA ILE A 229 -2.64 -5.89 4.36
C ILE A 229 -2.78 -4.52 5.03
N LEU A 230 -3.24 -4.51 6.28
CA LEU A 230 -3.46 -3.28 7.04
C LEU A 230 -2.46 -3.16 8.19
N PHE A 231 -1.82 -2.00 8.29
CA PHE A 231 -1.03 -1.57 9.43
C PHE A 231 -1.65 -0.32 10.03
N GLN A 232 -1.40 -0.09 11.31
CA GLN A 232 -1.83 1.12 11.99
C GLN A 232 -0.74 1.63 12.93
N HIS A 233 -0.60 2.94 13.04
CA HIS A 233 0.20 3.58 14.08
C HIS A 233 -0.47 4.88 14.53
N GLY A 234 -0.04 5.50 15.63
CA GLY A 234 -0.64 6.75 16.09
C GLY A 234 -0.60 6.96 17.60
N HIS A 235 -0.87 8.19 18.00
CA HIS A 235 -0.59 8.69 19.35
C HIS A 235 -1.55 8.17 20.44
N GLU A 236 -2.64 7.51 20.05
CA GLU A 236 -3.75 7.11 20.95
C GLU A 236 -3.96 5.58 21.03
N ILE A 237 -3.10 4.78 20.38
CA ILE A 237 -3.21 3.32 20.39
C ILE A 237 -2.70 2.72 21.73
N ASN A 238 -2.23 3.56 22.65
CA ASN A 238 -1.69 3.15 23.93
C ASN A 238 -2.76 3.23 25.04
N ASN A 239 -3.32 2.07 25.39
CA ASN A 239 -4.10 1.73 26.60
C ASN A 239 -5.63 1.93 26.64
N GLU A 240 -6.30 2.50 25.63
CA GLU A 240 -7.79 2.56 25.60
C GLU A 240 -8.43 2.10 24.29
N GLY A 241 -7.67 2.00 23.20
CA GLY A 241 -8.18 1.76 21.85
C GLY A 241 -8.33 0.30 21.41
N SER A 242 -8.06 -0.71 22.23
CA SER A 242 -8.13 -2.12 21.78
C SER A 242 -9.50 -2.80 21.94
N ASP A 243 -10.48 -2.14 22.58
CA ASP A 243 -11.82 -2.70 22.85
C ASP A 243 -12.89 -2.16 21.87
N CYS A 244 -12.60 -2.27 20.57
CA CYS A 244 -13.59 -2.34 19.49
C CYS A 244 -13.41 -3.70 18.75
#